data_AF-A0A1G6N1C8-F1
#
_entry.id   AF-A0A1G6N1C8-F1
#
_cell.length_a   1.000
_cell.length_b   1.000
_cell.length_c   1.000
_cell.angle_alpha   90.00
_cell.angle_beta   90.00
_cell.angle_gamma   90.00
#
_symmetry.space_group_name_H-M   'P 1'
#
loop_
_entity.id
_entity.type
_entity.pdbx_description
1 polymer ?
#
loop_
_entity_poly.entity_id
_entity_poly.type
_entity_poly.pdbx_seq_one_letter_code
_entity_poly.pdbx_strand_id
1 'polypeptide(L)'
;MDEVLARAGIFQGVEPSAVAALVKQLQPVDFPRGHVIFNEGEPGDRLYIIVSGKIKLGRRSPDGRENLLTIMGPSDMFGELSIFDPGPRTSTATTVTEVRAVQMDRDALKSWIDQRPEIAEQLLRVLARRLRRTNNNLADLIFTDVPGRVAKALLQLAQRFGTQEAGSLRVTHDLTQEEIAQLVGASRETVNKALADFAHRGWLRLEGKSVLISDSERLARRAR
;
A
#
# COMPACT_ATOMS: atom_id res chain seq x y z
N MET A 1 -9.96 -16.72 -0.96
CA MET A 1 -8.52 -16.59 -0.61
C MET A 1 -7.69 -16.69 -1.87
N ASP A 2 -7.83 -17.78 -2.61
CA ASP A 2 -7.04 -18.07 -3.81
C ASP A 2 -7.20 -17.03 -4.94
N GLU A 3 -8.41 -16.50 -5.19
CA GLU A 3 -8.62 -15.45 -6.20
C GLU A 3 -7.88 -14.14 -5.89
N VAL A 4 -7.78 -13.77 -4.61
CA VAL A 4 -7.04 -12.58 -4.18
C VAL A 4 -5.54 -12.81 -4.36
N LEU A 5 -5.06 -13.98 -3.94
CA LEU A 5 -3.65 -14.34 -4.09
C LEU A 5 -3.25 -14.43 -5.56
N ALA A 6 -4.09 -14.98 -6.44
CA ALA A 6 -3.82 -15.05 -7.88
C ALA A 6 -3.65 -13.68 -8.56
N ARG A 7 -4.18 -12.59 -7.97
CA ARG A 7 -3.98 -11.22 -8.45
C ARG A 7 -2.66 -10.59 -7.99
N ALA A 8 -1.98 -11.21 -7.01
CA ALA A 8 -0.73 -10.67 -6.51
C ALA A 8 0.32 -10.63 -7.61
N GLY A 9 1.14 -9.56 -7.60
CA GLY A 9 2.08 -9.28 -8.68
C GLY A 9 3.01 -10.46 -9.01
N ILE A 10 3.42 -11.22 -7.99
CA ILE A 10 4.30 -12.39 -8.10
C ILE A 10 3.72 -13.53 -8.94
N PHE A 11 2.38 -13.63 -9.05
CA PHE A 11 1.69 -14.68 -9.80
C PHE A 11 1.17 -14.22 -11.17
N GLN A 12 1.37 -12.95 -11.55
CA GLN A 12 0.87 -12.44 -12.83
C GLN A 12 1.53 -13.17 -14.00
N GLY A 13 0.73 -13.88 -14.80
CA GLY A 13 1.24 -14.66 -15.94
C GLY A 13 1.72 -16.07 -15.59
N VAL A 14 1.61 -16.49 -14.33
CA VAL A 14 1.80 -17.89 -13.92
C VAL A 14 0.50 -18.65 -14.19
N GLU A 15 0.60 -19.89 -14.67
CA GLU A 15 -0.55 -20.72 -15.02
C GLU A 15 -1.45 -20.98 -13.77
N PRO A 16 -2.79 -20.91 -13.88
CA PRO A 16 -3.67 -20.97 -12.70
C PRO A 16 -3.52 -22.23 -11.84
N SER A 17 -3.31 -23.41 -12.43
CA SER A 17 -3.10 -24.65 -11.67
C SER A 17 -1.79 -24.62 -10.88
N ALA A 18 -0.74 -24.02 -11.44
CA ALA A 18 0.50 -23.75 -10.73
C ALA A 18 0.31 -22.77 -9.57
N VAL A 19 -0.41 -21.66 -9.78
CA VAL A 19 -0.73 -20.71 -8.69
C VAL A 19 -1.47 -21.42 -7.56
N ALA A 20 -2.48 -22.23 -7.87
CA ALA A 20 -3.23 -22.98 -6.86
C ALA A 20 -2.34 -23.95 -6.07
N ALA A 21 -1.36 -24.59 -6.71
CA ALA A 21 -0.40 -25.46 -6.03
C ALA A 21 0.58 -24.68 -5.14
N LEU A 22 1.07 -23.53 -5.60
CA LEU A 22 1.98 -22.66 -4.86
C LEU A 22 1.29 -22.05 -3.63
N VAL A 23 0.05 -21.56 -3.78
CA VAL A 23 -0.73 -20.97 -2.69
C VAL A 23 -0.90 -21.94 -1.51
N LYS A 24 -1.02 -23.25 -1.76
CA LYS A 24 -1.11 -24.27 -0.71
C LYS A 24 0.16 -24.43 0.13
N GLN A 25 1.31 -23.94 -0.36
CA GLN A 25 2.58 -23.97 0.38
C GLN A 25 2.75 -22.75 1.30
N LEU A 26 1.90 -21.73 1.14
CA LEU A 26 1.98 -20.51 1.93
C LEU A 26 1.32 -20.69 3.30
N GLN A 27 1.90 -20.07 4.31
CA GLN A 27 1.38 -20.13 5.68
C GLN A 27 0.43 -18.96 5.94
N PRO A 28 -0.85 -19.19 6.29
CA PRO A 28 -1.75 -18.10 6.66
C PRO A 28 -1.39 -17.53 8.03
N VAL A 29 -1.54 -16.21 8.17
CA VAL A 29 -1.38 -15.46 9.41
C VAL A 29 -2.49 -14.43 9.54
N ASP A 30 -3.00 -14.27 10.75
CA ASP A 30 -4.06 -13.32 11.08
C ASP A 30 -3.54 -12.32 12.12
N PHE A 31 -3.79 -11.03 11.90
CA PHE A 31 -3.32 -9.95 12.74
C PHE A 31 -4.49 -9.03 13.13
N PRO A 32 -4.65 -8.69 14.42
CA PRO A 32 -5.67 -7.74 14.84
C PRO A 32 -5.33 -6.33 14.35
N ARG A 33 -6.30 -5.42 14.40
CA ARG A 33 -6.09 -3.99 14.10
C ARG A 33 -5.03 -3.37 15.01
N GLY A 34 -4.11 -2.59 14.44
CA GLY A 34 -3.05 -1.89 15.18
C GLY A 34 -1.84 -2.77 15.53
N HIS A 35 -1.82 -4.02 15.07
CA HIS A 35 -0.70 -4.92 15.28
C HIS A 35 0.52 -4.49 14.47
N VAL A 36 1.70 -4.51 15.10
CA VAL A 36 2.98 -4.28 14.43
C VAL A 36 3.53 -5.63 13.96
N ILE A 37 3.53 -5.87 12.65
CA ILE A 37 3.98 -7.13 12.05
C ILE A 37 5.50 -7.27 12.13
N PHE A 38 6.22 -6.16 11.95
CA PHE A 38 7.66 -6.04 12.20
C PHE A 38 8.03 -4.57 12.34
N ASN A 39 9.12 -4.29 13.05
CA ASN A 39 9.69 -2.95 13.18
C ASN A 39 10.83 -2.70 12.19
N GLU A 40 11.01 -1.43 11.80
CA GLU A 40 12.24 -0.95 11.17
C GLU A 40 13.46 -1.34 12.02
N GLY A 41 14.50 -1.88 11.37
CA GLY A 41 15.73 -2.31 12.04
C GLY A 41 15.74 -3.75 12.54
N GLU A 42 14.61 -4.44 12.61
CA GLU A 42 14.58 -5.87 12.93
C GLU A 42 15.13 -6.72 11.77
N PRO A 43 15.76 -7.88 12.03
CA PRO A 43 16.08 -8.83 10.96
C PRO A 43 14.78 -9.31 10.29
N GLY A 44 14.82 -9.51 8.97
CA GLY A 44 13.67 -9.94 8.19
C GLY A 44 14.00 -11.05 7.21
N ASP A 45 13.36 -12.21 7.35
CA ASP A 45 13.52 -13.39 6.49
C ASP A 45 12.23 -13.79 5.75
N ARG A 46 11.13 -13.06 5.99
CA ARG A 46 9.79 -13.34 5.46
C ARG A 46 9.22 -12.20 4.64
N LEU A 47 8.46 -12.56 3.60
CA LEU A 47 7.52 -11.68 2.92
C LEU A 47 6.09 -12.09 3.23
N TYR A 48 5.17 -11.17 2.93
CA TYR A 48 3.75 -11.33 3.17
C TYR A 48 2.95 -10.91 1.94
N ILE A 49 1.84 -11.58 1.66
CA ILE A 49 0.84 -11.18 0.68
C ILE A 49 -0.49 -11.04 1.41
N ILE A 50 -1.13 -9.87 1.27
CA ILE A 50 -2.36 -9.55 2.01
C ILE A 50 -3.54 -10.23 1.32
N VAL A 51 -4.35 -10.96 2.08
CA VAL A 51 -5.61 -11.57 1.61
C VAL A 51 -6.78 -10.64 1.89
N SER A 52 -6.82 -10.04 3.08
CA SER A 52 -7.84 -9.06 3.45
C SER A 52 -7.29 -8.04 4.45
N GLY A 53 -7.93 -6.87 4.50
CA GLY A 53 -7.51 -5.77 5.36
C GLY A 53 -6.46 -4.87 4.73
N LYS A 54 -5.94 -3.95 5.53
CA LYS A 54 -4.95 -2.94 5.11
C LYS A 54 -3.81 -2.85 6.11
N ILE A 55 -2.60 -2.62 5.60
CA ILE A 55 -1.44 -2.24 6.41
C ILE A 55 -0.93 -0.88 5.96
N LYS A 56 -0.19 -0.22 6.86
CA LYS A 56 0.65 0.93 6.55
C LYS A 56 2.12 0.53 6.71
N LEU A 57 2.94 0.96 5.75
CA LEU A 57 4.39 0.95 5.90
C LEU A 57 4.85 2.36 6.24
N GLY A 58 5.60 2.50 7.32
CA GLY A 58 6.09 3.80 7.78
C GLY A 58 7.52 3.74 8.27
N ARG A 59 8.17 4.90 8.31
CA ARG A 59 9.47 5.10 8.95
C ARG A 59 9.35 6.15 10.03
N ARG A 60 10.19 6.02 11.05
CA ARG A 60 10.28 6.98 12.14
C ARG A 60 11.62 7.68 12.12
N SER A 61 11.61 9.01 12.18
CA SER A 61 12.84 9.78 12.33
C SER A 61 13.34 9.73 13.80
N PRO A 62 14.62 10.03 14.05
CA PRO A 62 15.17 10.02 15.41
C PRO A 62 14.47 10.98 16.39
N ASP A 63 13.89 12.08 15.90
CA ASP A 63 13.09 13.03 16.67
C ASP A 63 11.63 12.56 16.88
N GLY A 64 11.29 11.35 16.44
CA GLY A 64 10.04 10.67 16.71
C GLY A 64 8.93 10.92 15.70
N ARG A 65 9.12 11.73 14.66
CA ARG A 65 8.13 11.94 13.59
C ARG A 65 7.98 10.69 12.73
N GLU A 66 6.76 10.40 12.32
CA GLU A 66 6.46 9.28 11.42
C GLU A 66 6.12 9.79 10.02
N ASN A 67 6.60 9.07 9.02
CA ASN A 67 6.25 9.27 7.61
C ASN A 67 5.71 7.96 7.05
N LEU A 68 4.56 7.97 6.39
CA LEU A 68 4.01 6.77 5.77
C LEU A 68 4.52 6.67 4.33
N LEU A 69 5.15 5.55 4.01
CA LEU A 69 5.65 5.27 2.67
C LEU A 69 4.51 4.89 1.72
N THR A 70 3.58 4.06 2.20
CA THR A 70 2.41 3.62 1.43
C THR A 70 1.40 2.91 2.34
N ILE A 71 0.17 2.83 1.87
CA ILE A 71 -0.84 1.88 2.34
C ILE A 71 -0.94 0.72 1.37
N MET A 72 -1.07 -0.49 1.89
CA MET A 72 -1.21 -1.72 1.12
C MET A 72 -2.48 -2.46 1.54
N GLY A 73 -3.08 -3.21 0.61
CA GLY A 73 -4.26 -4.01 0.88
C GLY A 73 -4.29 -5.32 0.08
N PRO A 74 -5.46 -5.90 -0.18
CA PRO A 74 -5.56 -7.23 -0.78
C PRO A 74 -4.75 -7.39 -2.06
N SER A 75 -4.00 -8.49 -2.17
CA SER A 75 -3.06 -8.83 -3.25
C SER A 75 -1.74 -8.04 -3.27
N ASP A 76 -1.55 -7.04 -2.40
CA ASP A 76 -0.24 -6.40 -2.25
C ASP A 76 0.73 -7.30 -1.47
N MET A 77 2.01 -7.25 -1.88
CA MET A 77 3.11 -7.98 -1.25
C MET A 77 4.04 -7.00 -0.52
N PHE A 78 4.53 -7.36 0.67
CA PHE A 78 5.48 -6.55 1.45
C PHE A 78 6.49 -7.41 2.22
N GLY A 79 7.54 -6.76 2.72
CA GLY A 79 8.62 -7.42 3.47
C GLY A 79 9.64 -8.14 2.58
N GLU A 80 9.53 -8.03 1.27
CA GLU A 80 10.37 -8.77 0.32
C GLU A 80 11.80 -8.23 0.22
N LEU A 81 12.03 -6.95 0.56
CA LEU A 81 13.35 -6.32 0.41
C LEU A 81 14.43 -7.06 1.19
N SER A 82 14.17 -7.43 2.46
CA SER A 82 15.13 -8.16 3.30
C SER A 82 15.41 -9.59 2.81
N ILE A 83 14.59 -10.14 1.90
CA ILE A 83 14.85 -11.43 1.26
C ILE A 83 15.85 -11.28 0.10
N PHE A 84 15.66 -10.24 -0.73
CA PHE A 84 16.48 -9.98 -1.91
C PHE A 84 17.82 -9.31 -1.59
N ASP A 85 17.81 -8.39 -0.63
CA ASP A 85 18.98 -7.69 -0.09
C ASP A 85 19.04 -7.98 1.42
N PRO A 86 19.71 -9.07 1.84
CA PRO A 86 19.73 -9.50 3.23
C PRO A 86 20.19 -8.39 4.17
N GLY A 87 19.30 -8.00 5.06
CA GLY A 87 19.53 -6.92 6.01
C GLY A 87 18.29 -6.58 6.82
N PRO A 88 18.40 -5.57 7.71
CA PRO A 88 17.29 -5.14 8.54
C PRO A 88 16.07 -4.69 7.73
N ARG A 89 14.88 -4.77 8.34
CA ARG A 89 13.64 -4.19 7.80
C ARG A 89 13.84 -2.69 7.58
N THR A 90 13.47 -2.21 6.40
CA THR A 90 13.63 -0.80 6.00
C THR A 90 12.50 0.12 6.47
N SER A 91 11.43 -0.45 7.04
CA SER A 91 10.25 0.25 7.54
C SER A 91 9.51 -0.61 8.55
N THR A 92 8.64 0.00 9.34
CA THR A 92 7.70 -0.68 10.23
C THR A 92 6.41 -0.99 9.47
N ALA A 93 5.89 -2.20 9.62
CA ALA A 93 4.60 -2.62 9.07
C ALA A 93 3.55 -2.70 10.18
N THR A 94 2.49 -1.91 10.08
CA THR A 94 1.39 -1.87 11.06
C THR A 94 0.05 -2.11 10.40
N THR A 95 -0.80 -2.94 10.98
CA THR A 95 -2.16 -3.16 10.47
C THR A 95 -3.08 -1.96 10.76
N VAL A 96 -3.79 -1.50 9.73
CA VAL A 96 -4.78 -0.40 9.82
C VAL A 96 -6.18 -0.94 10.16
N THR A 97 -6.45 -2.18 9.74
CA THR A 97 -7.64 -2.98 10.02
C THR A 97 -7.22 -4.33 10.58
N GLU A 98 -8.17 -5.22 10.90
CA GLU A 98 -7.83 -6.65 10.97
C GLU A 98 -7.30 -7.11 9.61
N VAL A 99 -6.22 -7.91 9.62
CA VAL A 99 -5.51 -8.33 8.41
C VAL A 99 -5.35 -9.83 8.41
N ARG A 100 -5.78 -10.46 7.31
CA ARG A 100 -5.37 -11.82 6.95
C ARG A 100 -4.31 -11.71 5.87
N ALA A 101 -3.19 -12.39 6.06
CA ALA A 101 -2.13 -12.48 5.08
C ALA A 101 -1.66 -13.93 4.94
N VAL A 102 -0.85 -14.16 3.93
CA VAL A 102 -0.03 -15.36 3.82
C VAL A 102 1.43 -14.96 3.84
N GLN A 103 2.28 -15.79 4.43
CA GLN A 103 3.70 -15.53 4.54
C GLN A 103 4.53 -16.63 3.88
N MET A 104 5.73 -16.25 3.47
CA MET A 104 6.73 -17.13 2.89
C MET A 104 8.12 -16.65 3.31
N ASP A 105 9.01 -17.59 3.62
CA ASP A 105 10.41 -17.29 3.92
C ASP A 105 11.28 -17.26 2.66
N ARG A 106 12.54 -16.86 2.84
CA ARG A 106 13.55 -16.76 1.78
C ARG A 106 13.78 -18.07 1.04
N ASP A 107 13.85 -19.20 1.75
CA ASP A 107 14.21 -20.48 1.15
C ASP A 107 13.07 -21.02 0.30
N ALA A 108 11.83 -20.89 0.76
CA ALA A 108 10.64 -21.19 -0.02
C ALA A 108 10.56 -20.32 -1.29
N LEU A 109 10.81 -19.01 -1.19
CA LEU A 109 10.80 -18.14 -2.36
C LEU A 109 11.90 -18.53 -3.37
N LYS A 110 13.10 -18.84 -2.88
CA LYS A 110 14.20 -19.28 -3.73
C LYS A 110 13.83 -20.56 -4.49
N SER A 111 13.24 -21.53 -3.79
CA SER A 111 12.76 -22.77 -4.39
C SER A 111 11.71 -22.52 -5.49
N TRP A 112 10.80 -21.56 -5.28
CA TRP A 112 9.83 -21.17 -6.31
C TRP A 112 10.50 -20.56 -7.55
N ILE A 113 11.48 -19.68 -7.35
CA ILE A 113 12.22 -19.05 -8.46
C ILE A 113 13.01 -20.10 -9.24
N ASP A 114 13.67 -21.03 -8.55
CA ASP A 114 14.47 -22.09 -9.17
C ASP A 114 13.60 -23.02 -10.03
N GLN A 115 12.35 -23.27 -9.62
CA GLN A 115 11.40 -24.12 -10.35
C GLN A 115 10.63 -23.38 -11.45
N ARG A 116 10.42 -22.07 -11.30
CA ARG A 116 9.55 -21.25 -12.16
C ARG A 116 10.18 -19.87 -12.40
N PRO A 117 11.09 -19.74 -13.38
CA PRO A 117 11.78 -18.49 -13.68
C PRO A 117 10.85 -17.31 -13.99
N GLU A 118 9.63 -17.57 -14.47
CA GLU A 118 8.61 -16.54 -14.69
C GLU A 118 8.24 -15.75 -13.42
N ILE A 119 8.40 -16.36 -12.23
CA ILE A 119 8.22 -15.70 -10.94
C ILE A 119 9.29 -14.62 -10.73
N ALA A 120 10.55 -14.89 -11.09
CA ALA A 120 11.63 -13.92 -10.98
C ALA A 120 11.36 -12.69 -11.85
N GLU A 121 10.86 -12.87 -13.07
CA GLU A 121 10.48 -11.76 -13.95
C GLU A 121 9.36 -10.91 -13.32
N GLN A 122 8.36 -11.54 -12.71
CA GLN A 122 7.29 -10.81 -12.03
C GLN A 122 7.80 -10.04 -10.81
N LEU A 123 8.72 -10.61 -10.03
CA LEU A 123 9.34 -9.93 -8.89
C LEU A 123 10.12 -8.69 -9.34
N LEU A 124 10.93 -8.81 -10.40
CA LEU A 124 11.63 -7.66 -11.00
C LEU A 124 10.63 -6.58 -11.45
N ARG A 125 9.53 -6.99 -12.08
CA ARG A 125 8.46 -6.07 -12.50
C ARG A 125 7.78 -5.38 -11.32
N VAL A 126 7.55 -6.09 -10.22
CA VAL A 126 7.01 -5.52 -8.98
C VAL A 126 7.97 -4.49 -8.37
N LEU A 127 9.26 -4.83 -8.26
CA LEU A 127 10.28 -3.91 -7.74
C LEU A 127 10.45 -2.68 -8.64
N ALA A 128 10.48 -2.85 -9.97
CA ALA A 128 10.54 -1.74 -10.92
C ALA A 128 9.32 -0.81 -10.83
N ARG A 129 8.11 -1.37 -10.70
CA ARG A 129 6.89 -0.58 -10.46
C ARG A 129 6.95 0.15 -9.11
N ARG A 130 7.49 -0.48 -8.05
CA ARG A 130 7.66 0.14 -6.73
C ARG A 130 8.65 1.31 -6.80
N LEU A 131 9.82 1.12 -7.40
CA LEU A 131 10.82 2.18 -7.59
C LEU A 131 10.24 3.37 -8.39
N ARG A 132 9.50 3.10 -9.46
CA ARG A 132 8.82 4.16 -10.25
C ARG A 132 7.85 4.97 -9.38
N ARG A 133 7.05 4.31 -8.53
CA ARG A 133 6.13 5.00 -7.61
C ARG A 133 6.90 5.83 -6.57
N THR A 134 7.98 5.29 -6.01
CA THR A 134 8.83 6.02 -5.07
C THR A 134 9.44 7.27 -5.70
N ASN A 135 9.98 7.17 -6.93
CA ASN A 135 10.54 8.32 -7.64
C ASN A 135 9.48 9.39 -7.95
N ASN A 136 8.26 8.98 -8.32
CA ASN A 136 7.15 9.92 -8.52
C ASN A 136 6.79 10.65 -7.22
N ASN A 137 6.69 9.93 -6.09
CA ASN A 137 6.39 10.54 -4.80
C ASN A 137 7.50 11.51 -4.35
N LEU A 138 8.77 11.19 -4.62
CA LEU A 138 9.90 12.11 -4.37
C LEU A 138 9.80 13.38 -5.21
N ALA A 139 9.46 13.25 -6.50
CA ALA A 139 9.25 14.41 -7.36
C ALA A 139 8.09 15.28 -6.86
N ASP A 140 6.99 14.67 -6.42
CA ASP A 140 5.83 15.39 -5.88
C ASP A 140 6.18 16.19 -4.62
N LEU A 141 7.07 15.66 -3.76
CA LEU A 141 7.54 16.38 -2.58
C LEU A 141 8.31 17.67 -2.93
N ILE A 142 8.91 17.74 -4.12
CA ILE A 142 9.71 18.87 -4.58
C ILE A 142 8.85 19.85 -5.41
N PHE A 143 8.02 19.34 -6.31
CA PHE A 143 7.34 20.14 -7.33
C PHE A 143 5.85 20.37 -7.07
N THR A 144 5.23 19.62 -6.16
CA THR A 144 3.78 19.69 -5.91
C THR A 144 3.48 20.25 -4.52
N ASP A 145 2.62 21.26 -4.49
CA ASP A 145 2.15 21.84 -3.23
C ASP A 145 1.30 20.86 -2.41
N VAL A 146 1.10 21.16 -1.12
CA VAL A 146 0.41 20.23 -0.20
C VAL A 146 -0.99 19.85 -0.71
N PRO A 147 -1.88 20.76 -1.13
CA PRO A 147 -3.20 20.35 -1.59
C PRO A 147 -3.13 19.50 -2.87
N GLY A 148 -2.20 19.77 -3.79
CA GLY A 148 -1.98 18.93 -4.98
C GLY A 148 -1.59 17.50 -4.59
N ARG A 149 -0.67 17.34 -3.62
CA ARG A 149 -0.30 16.03 -3.08
C ARG A 149 -1.45 15.33 -2.36
N VAL A 150 -2.29 16.06 -1.62
CA VAL A 150 -3.51 15.49 -0.99
C VAL A 150 -4.44 14.95 -2.08
N ALA A 151 -4.71 15.73 -3.13
CA ALA A 151 -5.55 15.29 -4.25
C ALA A 151 -4.98 14.03 -4.91
N LYS A 152 -3.67 14.00 -5.15
CA LYS A 152 -2.97 12.84 -5.73
C LYS A 152 -3.05 11.60 -4.83
N ALA A 153 -2.83 11.75 -3.53
CA ALA A 153 -2.93 10.66 -2.56
C ALA A 153 -4.35 10.08 -2.50
N LEU A 154 -5.39 10.93 -2.51
CA LEU A 154 -6.78 10.47 -2.55
C LEU A 154 -7.09 9.68 -3.82
N LEU A 155 -6.61 10.12 -4.99
CA LEU A 155 -6.79 9.39 -6.24
C LEU A 155 -6.05 8.05 -6.26
N GLN A 156 -4.85 7.99 -5.69
CA GLN A 156 -4.10 6.73 -5.54
C GLN A 156 -4.83 5.74 -4.61
N LEU A 157 -5.38 6.22 -3.49
CA LEU A 157 -6.21 5.42 -2.60
C LEU A 157 -7.50 4.97 -3.30
N ALA A 158 -8.10 5.84 -4.12
CA ALA A 158 -9.31 5.53 -4.87
C ALA A 158 -9.06 4.45 -5.94
N GLN A 159 -7.92 4.48 -6.61
CA GLN A 159 -7.56 3.45 -7.57
C GLN A 159 -7.38 2.07 -6.91
N ARG A 160 -6.92 2.04 -5.65
CA ARG A 160 -6.64 0.79 -4.92
C ARG A 160 -7.85 0.25 -4.14
N PHE A 161 -8.60 1.14 -3.50
CA PHE A 161 -9.63 0.81 -2.51
C PHE A 161 -11.00 1.40 -2.86
N GLY A 162 -11.13 2.05 -4.01
CA GLY A 162 -12.36 2.68 -4.44
C GLY A 162 -13.42 1.67 -4.88
N THR A 163 -14.64 1.88 -4.44
CA THR A 163 -15.83 1.16 -4.92
C THR A 163 -16.81 2.15 -5.54
N GLN A 164 -17.38 1.81 -6.69
CA GLN A 164 -18.37 2.65 -7.34
C GLN A 164 -19.69 2.61 -6.55
N GLU A 165 -20.23 3.78 -6.20
CA GLU A 165 -21.47 3.91 -5.43
C GLU A 165 -22.27 5.11 -5.96
N ALA A 166 -23.46 4.85 -6.51
CA ALA A 166 -24.41 5.88 -6.97
C ALA A 166 -23.78 7.01 -7.83
N GLY A 167 -22.85 6.66 -8.72
CA GLY A 167 -22.18 7.61 -9.61
C GLY A 167 -20.95 8.32 -9.00
N SER A 168 -20.63 8.07 -7.74
CA SER A 168 -19.41 8.55 -7.07
C SER A 168 -18.47 7.40 -6.71
N LEU A 169 -17.21 7.72 -6.42
CA LEU A 169 -16.21 6.73 -6.02
C LEU A 169 -16.02 6.80 -4.50
N ARG A 170 -16.52 5.79 -3.78
CA ARG A 170 -16.30 5.68 -2.32
C ARG A 170 -14.94 5.08 -2.06
N VAL A 171 -14.13 5.78 -1.26
CA VAL A 171 -12.80 5.37 -0.86
C VAL A 171 -12.77 5.20 0.65
N THR A 172 -13.07 4.01 1.12
CA THR A 172 -12.85 3.64 2.52
C THR A 172 -11.37 3.40 2.71
N HIS A 173 -10.62 4.39 3.21
CA HIS A 173 -9.16 4.28 3.35
C HIS A 173 -8.72 3.86 4.76
N ASP A 174 -9.59 3.95 5.77
CA ASP A 174 -9.35 3.57 7.18
C ASP A 174 -8.27 4.39 7.92
N LEU A 175 -7.65 5.34 7.22
CA LEU A 175 -6.70 6.30 7.77
C LEU A 175 -7.37 7.42 8.57
N THR A 176 -6.70 7.84 9.63
CA THR A 176 -6.92 9.12 10.29
C THR A 176 -6.37 10.28 9.45
N GLN A 177 -6.80 11.51 9.75
CA GLN A 177 -6.24 12.71 9.09
C GLN A 177 -4.74 12.88 9.36
N GLU A 178 -4.27 12.46 10.54
CA GLU A 178 -2.85 12.43 10.87
C GLU A 178 -2.10 11.47 9.93
N GLU A 179 -2.63 10.26 9.72
CA GLU A 179 -2.02 9.28 8.80
C GLU A 179 -2.07 9.75 7.34
N ILE A 180 -3.11 10.47 6.92
CA ILE A 180 -3.12 11.10 5.58
C ILE A 180 -2.03 12.17 5.48
N ALA A 181 -1.84 12.98 6.52
CA ALA A 181 -0.77 13.97 6.58
C ALA A 181 0.63 13.35 6.54
N GLN A 182 0.83 12.24 7.26
CA GLN A 182 2.05 11.45 7.21
C GLN A 182 2.26 10.77 5.85
N LEU A 183 1.21 10.34 5.15
CA LEU A 183 1.30 9.77 3.80
C LEU A 183 1.65 10.81 2.75
N VAL A 184 1.12 12.03 2.92
CA VAL A 184 1.37 13.15 2.02
C VAL A 184 2.73 13.79 2.30
N GLY A 185 3.23 13.74 3.53
CA GLY A 185 4.43 14.45 3.96
C GLY A 185 4.16 15.93 4.23
N ALA A 186 3.11 16.23 5.01
CA ALA A 186 2.74 17.59 5.39
C ALA A 186 2.17 17.63 6.82
N SER A 187 1.94 18.83 7.39
CA SER A 187 1.26 18.95 8.68
C SER A 187 -0.23 18.60 8.57
N ARG A 188 -0.78 18.02 9.63
CA ARG A 188 -2.23 17.72 9.74
C ARG A 188 -3.11 18.93 9.45
N GLU A 189 -2.73 20.10 9.96
CA GLU A 189 -3.48 21.34 9.74
C GLU A 189 -3.57 21.72 8.26
N THR A 190 -2.45 21.61 7.53
CA THR A 190 -2.41 21.96 6.10
C THR A 190 -3.22 20.98 5.26
N VAL A 191 -3.13 19.68 5.58
CA VAL A 191 -3.96 18.66 4.92
C VAL A 191 -5.44 18.86 5.21
N ASN A 192 -5.82 19.18 6.44
CA ASN A 192 -7.20 19.45 6.78
C ASN A 192 -7.77 20.67 6.05
N LYS A 193 -6.97 21.74 5.90
CA LYS A 193 -7.35 22.90 5.08
C LYS A 193 -7.59 22.51 3.61
N ALA A 194 -6.72 21.68 3.04
CA ALA A 194 -6.88 21.18 1.67
C ALA A 194 -8.15 20.31 1.51
N LEU A 195 -8.37 19.36 2.43
CA LEU A 195 -9.57 18.52 2.43
C LEU A 195 -10.86 19.34 2.57
N ALA A 196 -10.85 20.36 3.44
CA ALA A 196 -11.98 21.26 3.62
C ALA A 196 -12.27 22.10 2.35
N ASP A 197 -11.25 22.62 1.67
CA ASP A 197 -11.41 23.32 0.40
C ASP A 197 -11.99 22.40 -0.69
N PHE A 198 -11.50 21.16 -0.80
CA PHE A 198 -12.05 20.18 -1.76
C PHE A 198 -13.51 19.83 -1.47
N ALA A 199 -13.87 19.69 -0.19
CA ALA A 199 -15.24 19.45 0.22
C ALA A 199 -16.14 20.66 -0.05
N HIS A 200 -15.69 21.87 0.26
CA HIS A 200 -16.43 23.11 0.02
C HIS A 200 -16.71 23.33 -1.48
N ARG A 201 -15.76 22.96 -2.35
CA ARG A 201 -15.93 22.99 -3.81
C ARG A 201 -16.79 21.86 -4.37
N GLY A 202 -17.26 20.94 -3.53
CA GLY A 202 -18.07 19.79 -3.93
C GLY A 202 -17.32 18.70 -4.68
N TRP A 203 -15.98 18.68 -4.65
CA TRP A 203 -15.19 17.65 -5.35
C TRP A 203 -15.24 16.31 -4.63
N LEU A 204 -15.40 16.35 -3.31
CA LEU A 204 -15.50 15.18 -2.45
C LEU A 204 -16.40 15.45 -1.24
N ARG A 205 -16.79 14.39 -0.55
CA ARG A 205 -17.42 14.44 0.78
C ARG A 205 -16.59 13.62 1.76
N LEU A 206 -16.37 14.17 2.96
CA LEU A 206 -15.64 13.50 4.03
C LEU A 206 -16.63 12.71 4.89
N GLU A 207 -16.38 11.41 5.08
CA GLU A 207 -17.22 10.49 5.85
C GLU A 207 -16.35 9.66 6.80
N GLY A 208 -15.94 10.30 7.91
CA GLY A 208 -15.09 9.66 8.93
C GLY A 208 -13.72 9.24 8.38
N LYS A 209 -13.50 7.93 8.27
CA LYS A 209 -12.27 7.33 7.68
C LYS A 209 -12.47 6.91 6.22
N SER A 210 -13.43 7.54 5.55
CA SER A 210 -13.72 7.36 4.14
C SER A 210 -13.97 8.70 3.45
N VAL A 211 -13.81 8.71 2.13
CA VAL A 211 -14.08 9.86 1.28
C VAL A 211 -14.93 9.42 0.11
N LEU A 212 -15.98 10.17 -0.21
CA LEU A 212 -16.75 9.99 -1.43
C LEU A 212 -16.30 11.02 -2.47
N ILE A 213 -15.60 10.57 -3.50
CA ILE A 213 -15.10 11.46 -4.57
C ILE A 213 -16.23 11.64 -5.59
N SER A 214 -16.72 12.87 -5.70
CA SER A 214 -17.82 13.26 -6.58
C SER A 214 -17.33 13.76 -7.94
N ASP A 215 -16.17 14.45 -7.98
CA ASP A 215 -15.55 14.96 -9.21
C ASP A 215 -14.07 14.56 -9.27
N SER A 216 -13.81 13.38 -9.83
CA SER A 216 -12.46 12.84 -9.97
C SER A 216 -11.62 13.61 -10.99
N GLU A 217 -12.26 14.24 -11.98
CA GLU A 217 -11.57 15.01 -13.03
C GLU A 217 -10.96 16.29 -12.46
N ARG A 218 -11.74 17.08 -11.69
CA ARG A 218 -11.22 18.28 -11.03
C ARG A 218 -10.16 17.95 -9.99
N LEU A 219 -10.36 16.87 -9.23
CA LEU A 219 -9.35 16.41 -8.28
C LEU A 219 -8.05 16.01 -8.99
N ALA A 220 -8.14 15.31 -10.13
CA ALA A 220 -6.99 14.96 -10.95
C ALA A 220 -6.31 16.19 -11.57
N ARG A 221 -7.07 17.23 -11.91
CA ARG A 221 -6.53 18.50 -12.41
C ARG A 221 -5.79 19.27 -11.30
N ARG A 222 -6.27 19.21 -10.05
CA ARG A 222 -5.61 19.82 -8.88
C ARG A 222 -4.33 19.10 -8.47
N ALA A 223 -4.23 17.81 -8.77
CA ALA A 223 -3.09 16.95 -8.48
C ALA A 223 -1.91 17.12 -9.46
N ARG A 224 -2.07 17.95 -10.50
CA ARG A 224 -1.03 18.27 -11.48
C ARG A 224 -0.16 19.43 -11.04
#